data_AF-A0A485BYS5-F1
#
_entry.id   AF-A0A485BYS5-F1
#
_cell.length_a   1.000
_cell.length_b   1.000
_cell.length_c   1.000
_cell.angle_alpha   90.00
_cell.angle_beta   90.00
_cell.angle_gamma   90.00
#
_symmetry.space_group_name_H-M   'P 1'
#
loop_
_entity.id
_entity.type
_entity.pdbx_description
1 polymer ?
#
loop_
_entity_poly.entity_id
_entity_poly.type
_entity_poly.pdbx_seq_one_letter_code
_entity_poly.pdbx_strand_id
1 'polypeptide(L)'
;MVFLPAISRSELNAGMSSQAPFSVSIECEAGAVSSTNASTTTSANVAMGFLVNQPTAVSSAQTLRLVTSGGGLTWLLDNRYGSPGVASGVGIRIYNSNGSAINLLPDRGSSGTGNLRGWYAFKDLTSLASSGTTNSYRGDFTASLEAISGQTITAGTVNAQLQVVVSFQ
;
A
#
# COMPACT_ATOMS: atom_id res chain seq x y z
N MET A 1 -6.90 -0.38 -12.97
CA MET A 1 -6.09 -1.62 -12.91
C MET A 1 -4.65 -1.24 -13.18
N VAL A 2 -3.68 -1.86 -12.51
CA VAL A 2 -2.24 -1.60 -12.70
C VAL A 2 -1.63 -2.85 -13.31
N PHE A 3 -0.94 -2.73 -14.44
CA PHE A 3 -0.27 -3.85 -15.11
C PHE A 3 1.24 -3.69 -14.98
N LEU A 4 1.89 -4.66 -14.35
CA LEU A 4 3.34 -4.71 -14.24
C LEU A 4 3.90 -5.48 -15.44
N PRO A 5 4.92 -4.95 -16.14
CA PRO A 5 5.63 -5.71 -17.16
C PRO A 5 6.12 -7.07 -16.66
N ALA A 6 6.21 -8.06 -17.55
CA ALA A 6 6.85 -9.32 -17.20
C ALA A 6 8.34 -9.09 -16.88
N ILE A 7 8.85 -9.80 -15.89
CA ILE A 7 10.25 -9.77 -15.48
C ILE A 7 10.73 -11.19 -15.20
N SER A 8 11.99 -11.48 -15.54
CA SER A 8 12.59 -12.79 -15.33
C SER A 8 13.09 -12.97 -13.88
N ARG A 9 13.23 -14.24 -13.47
CA ARG A 9 13.85 -14.59 -12.19
C ARG A 9 15.30 -14.11 -12.08
N SER A 10 16.05 -14.14 -13.18
CA SER A 10 17.43 -13.65 -13.23
C SER A 10 17.52 -12.16 -12.98
N GLU A 11 16.62 -11.37 -13.56
CA GLU A 11 16.58 -9.92 -13.34
C GLU A 11 16.22 -9.60 -11.88
N LEU A 12 15.19 -10.26 -11.33
CA LEU A 12 14.82 -10.09 -9.92
C LEU A 12 15.95 -10.49 -8.96
N ASN A 13 16.66 -11.59 -9.25
CA ASN A 13 17.84 -12.01 -8.48
C ASN A 13 19.00 -11.01 -8.58
N ALA A 14 19.09 -10.27 -9.68
CA ALA A 14 20.07 -9.20 -9.87
C ALA A 14 19.65 -7.87 -9.20
N GLY A 15 18.51 -7.84 -8.50
CA GLY A 15 17.98 -6.64 -7.83
C GLY A 15 17.17 -5.71 -8.75
N MET A 16 16.86 -6.14 -9.98
CA MET A 16 15.95 -5.40 -10.85
C MET A 16 14.51 -5.56 -10.36
N SER A 17 13.62 -4.68 -10.83
CA SER A 17 12.20 -4.69 -10.46
C SER A 17 11.32 -4.41 -11.69
N SER A 18 10.08 -4.88 -11.63
CA SER A 18 9.05 -4.53 -12.61
C SER A 18 8.12 -3.50 -12.01
N GLN A 19 7.95 -2.36 -12.67
CA GLN A 19 7.26 -1.20 -12.10
C GLN A 19 6.17 -0.67 -13.01
N ALA A 20 5.11 -0.13 -12.41
CA ALA A 20 4.11 0.64 -13.12
C ALA A 20 3.57 1.78 -12.22
N PRO A 21 3.39 2.99 -12.78
CA PRO A 21 2.78 4.09 -12.05
C PRO A 21 1.27 3.92 -11.94
N PHE A 22 0.68 4.48 -10.90
CA PHE A 22 -0.75 4.68 -10.77
C PHE A 22 -1.06 5.91 -9.94
N SER A 23 -2.27 6.43 -10.05
CA SER A 23 -2.69 7.61 -9.30
C SER A 23 -3.99 7.35 -8.57
N VAL A 24 -4.14 8.01 -7.42
CA VAL A 24 -5.34 7.98 -6.59
C VAL A 24 -5.84 9.40 -6.44
N SER A 25 -7.15 9.59 -6.58
CA SER A 25 -7.82 10.85 -6.30
C SER A 25 -8.82 10.66 -5.17
N ILE A 26 -8.84 11.62 -4.24
CA ILE A 26 -9.80 11.68 -3.14
C ILE A 26 -10.42 13.07 -3.09
N GLU A 27 -11.64 13.16 -2.60
CA GLU A 27 -12.32 14.41 -2.34
C GLU A 27 -12.48 14.60 -0.84
N CYS A 28 -12.19 15.80 -0.34
CA CYS A 28 -12.35 16.14 1.06
C CYS A 28 -13.07 17.49 1.18
N GLU A 29 -13.92 17.62 2.20
CA GLU A 29 -14.51 18.91 2.55
C GLU A 29 -13.43 19.91 2.97
N ALA A 30 -13.69 21.21 2.77
CA ALA A 30 -12.71 22.27 3.03
C ALA A 30 -12.18 22.31 4.48
N GLY A 31 -12.92 21.73 5.44
CA GLY A 31 -12.54 21.65 6.86
C GLY A 31 -11.83 20.36 7.30
N ALA A 32 -11.59 19.40 6.40
CA ALA A 32 -10.94 18.14 6.76
C ALA A 32 -9.49 18.36 7.25
N VAL A 33 -9.18 17.86 8.45
CA VAL A 33 -7.85 17.97 9.04
C VAL A 33 -7.02 16.76 8.60
N SER A 34 -5.95 16.99 7.85
CA SER A 34 -5.04 15.92 7.43
C SER A 34 -4.18 15.49 8.61
N SER A 35 -4.50 14.34 9.21
CA SER A 35 -3.79 13.84 10.39
C SER A 35 -4.08 12.37 10.64
N THR A 36 -3.14 11.68 11.28
CA THR A 36 -3.33 10.31 11.80
C THR A 36 -3.71 10.29 13.28
N ASN A 37 -3.90 11.44 13.91
CA ASN A 37 -4.32 11.52 15.32
C ASN A 37 -5.81 11.21 15.46
N ALA A 38 -6.21 10.64 16.60
CA ALA A 38 -7.62 10.42 16.91
C ALA A 38 -8.44 11.72 16.77
N SER A 39 -9.61 11.64 16.16
CA SER A 39 -10.54 12.75 16.02
C SER A 39 -11.09 13.17 17.38
N THR A 40 -11.41 14.45 17.50
CA THR A 40 -12.09 15.00 18.67
C THR A 40 -13.45 15.56 18.26
N THR A 41 -14.24 16.02 19.23
CA THR A 41 -15.51 16.71 18.95
C THR A 41 -15.35 18.00 18.13
N THR A 42 -14.14 18.53 18.03
CA THR A 42 -13.83 19.79 17.32
C THR A 42 -12.86 19.62 16.15
N SER A 43 -12.30 18.43 15.95
CA SER A 43 -11.32 18.15 14.90
C SER A 43 -11.59 16.81 14.26
N ALA A 44 -12.06 16.85 13.01
CA ALA A 44 -12.24 15.67 12.18
C ALA A 44 -10.91 15.33 11.48
N ASN A 45 -10.12 14.46 12.11
CA ASN A 45 -8.82 14.03 11.58
C ASN A 45 -9.05 12.93 10.54
N VAL A 46 -8.62 13.18 9.31
CA VAL A 46 -8.78 12.27 8.17
C VAL A 46 -7.43 11.71 7.78
N ALA A 47 -7.38 10.38 7.69
CA ALA A 47 -6.26 9.63 7.16
C ALA A 47 -6.68 8.78 5.97
N MET A 48 -5.71 8.44 5.14
CA MET A 48 -5.86 7.47 4.06
C MET A 48 -4.90 6.30 4.26
N GLY A 49 -5.26 5.15 3.69
CA GLY A 49 -4.39 3.99 3.67
C GLY A 49 -4.72 3.05 2.52
N PHE A 50 -3.82 2.10 2.30
CA PHE A 50 -3.96 1.06 1.28
C PHE A 50 -4.25 -0.26 1.97
N LEU A 51 -5.51 -0.67 1.95
CA LEU A 51 -5.99 -1.92 2.54
C LEU A 51 -5.69 -3.11 1.64
N VAL A 52 -4.96 -4.08 2.17
CA VAL A 52 -4.87 -5.42 1.58
C VAL A 52 -6.18 -6.13 1.85
N ASN A 53 -7.05 -6.21 0.85
CA ASN A 53 -8.40 -6.75 0.99
C ASN A 53 -8.48 -8.28 0.78
N GLN A 54 -7.33 -8.95 0.85
CA GLN A 54 -7.14 -10.38 0.60
C GLN A 54 -6.56 -11.04 1.87
N PRO A 55 -7.38 -11.72 2.69
CA PRO A 55 -6.95 -12.26 3.99
C PRO A 55 -5.78 -13.24 3.90
N THR A 56 -5.71 -14.04 2.83
CA THR A 56 -4.60 -14.97 2.59
C THR A 56 -3.29 -14.24 2.32
N ALA A 57 -3.32 -13.16 1.53
CA ALA A 57 -2.13 -12.32 1.29
C ALA A 57 -1.63 -11.68 2.59
N VAL A 58 -2.56 -11.21 3.44
CA VAL A 58 -2.25 -10.69 4.79
C VAL A 58 -1.58 -11.77 5.65
N SER A 59 -2.19 -12.96 5.73
CA SER A 59 -1.65 -14.08 6.50
C SER A 59 -0.25 -14.49 6.01
N SER A 60 -0.04 -14.57 4.70
CA SER A 60 1.26 -14.89 4.11
C SER A 60 2.32 -13.85 4.47
N ALA A 61 1.98 -12.55 4.39
CA ALA A 61 2.90 -11.48 4.78
C ALA A 61 3.28 -11.55 6.26
N GLN A 62 2.32 -11.87 7.13
CA GLN A 62 2.56 -12.08 8.57
C GLN A 62 3.45 -13.29 8.85
N THR A 63 3.22 -14.44 8.19
CA THR A 63 4.07 -15.63 8.31
C THR A 63 5.51 -15.34 7.88
N LEU A 64 5.69 -14.52 6.84
CA LEU A 64 7.01 -14.09 6.35
C LEU A 64 7.63 -12.94 7.18
N ARG A 65 6.95 -12.48 8.25
CA ARG A 65 7.37 -11.34 9.08
C ARG A 65 7.58 -10.04 8.29
N LEU A 66 6.81 -9.84 7.23
CA LEU A 66 6.81 -8.63 6.39
C LEU A 66 5.97 -7.52 7.03
N VAL A 67 6.11 -7.34 8.34
CA VAL A 67 5.29 -6.47 9.18
C VAL A 67 6.15 -5.43 9.88
N THR A 68 5.61 -4.24 10.09
CA THR A 68 6.23 -3.22 10.94
C THR A 68 5.98 -3.53 12.42
N SER A 69 6.63 -2.78 13.31
CA SER A 69 6.32 -2.81 14.75
C SER A 69 4.90 -2.35 15.08
N GLY A 70 4.27 -1.55 14.22
CA GLY A 70 2.85 -1.16 14.34
C GLY A 70 1.89 -2.15 13.69
N GLY A 71 2.38 -3.28 13.18
CA GLY A 71 1.57 -4.32 12.54
C GLY A 71 1.07 -3.98 11.13
N GLY A 72 1.56 -2.90 10.50
CA GLY A 72 1.31 -2.64 9.08
C GLY A 72 2.12 -3.59 8.20
N LEU A 73 1.65 -3.87 6.98
CA LEU A 73 2.36 -4.74 6.03
C LEU A 73 3.32 -3.92 5.18
N THR A 74 4.52 -4.44 4.95
CA THR A 74 5.56 -3.78 4.13
C THR A 74 5.53 -4.21 2.66
N TRP A 75 4.75 -5.24 2.34
CA TRP A 75 4.61 -5.83 1.02
C TRP A 75 3.18 -6.26 0.76
N LEU A 76 2.72 -6.08 -0.48
CA LEU A 76 1.51 -6.69 -1.02
C LEU A 76 1.89 -8.02 -1.68
N LEU A 77 1.23 -9.11 -1.26
CA LEU A 77 1.45 -10.45 -1.81
C LEU A 77 0.25 -10.90 -2.65
N ASP A 78 0.46 -11.93 -3.47
CA ASP A 78 -0.60 -12.61 -4.21
C ASP A 78 -1.61 -13.29 -3.26
N ASN A 79 -2.89 -13.32 -3.63
CA ASN A 79 -3.95 -13.99 -2.86
C ASN A 79 -3.72 -15.51 -2.64
N ARG A 80 -2.89 -16.13 -3.47
CA ARG A 80 -2.55 -17.55 -3.45
C ARG A 80 -1.05 -17.78 -3.28
N TYR A 81 -0.37 -16.84 -2.61
CA TYR A 81 1.07 -16.87 -2.40
C TYR A 81 1.57 -18.25 -1.90
N GLY A 82 2.62 -18.78 -2.53
CA GLY A 82 3.14 -20.12 -2.25
C GLY A 82 2.46 -21.28 -2.99
N SER A 83 1.36 -21.03 -3.73
CA SER A 83 0.70 -22.07 -4.51
C SER A 83 1.45 -22.39 -5.82
N PRO A 84 1.36 -23.63 -6.36
CA PRO A 84 1.92 -23.95 -7.67
C PRO A 84 1.43 -23.00 -8.77
N GLY A 85 2.36 -22.53 -9.60
CA GLY A 85 2.06 -21.58 -10.69
C GLY A 85 1.89 -20.11 -10.24
N VAL A 86 2.00 -19.82 -8.95
CA VAL A 86 2.01 -18.46 -8.38
C VAL A 86 3.44 -18.10 -7.99
N ALA A 87 3.88 -16.90 -8.38
CA ALA A 87 5.21 -16.45 -8.05
C ALA A 87 5.36 -16.32 -6.52
N SER A 88 6.49 -16.79 -6.00
CA SER A 88 6.85 -16.70 -4.59
C SER A 88 8.28 -16.20 -4.47
N GLY A 89 8.64 -15.72 -3.28
CA GLY A 89 9.89 -14.99 -3.02
C GLY A 89 9.93 -13.58 -3.58
N VAL A 90 8.78 -13.06 -4.01
CA VAL A 90 8.60 -11.71 -4.55
C VAL A 90 7.37 -11.06 -3.93
N GLY A 91 7.31 -9.75 -3.93
CA GLY A 91 6.12 -9.02 -3.51
C GLY A 91 6.05 -7.67 -4.21
N ILE A 92 4.91 -7.00 -4.08
CA ILE A 92 4.72 -5.66 -4.60
C ILE A 92 4.93 -4.65 -3.48
N ARG A 93 5.87 -3.73 -3.67
CA ARG A 93 5.99 -2.51 -2.86
C ARG A 93 5.23 -1.37 -3.52
N ILE A 94 4.65 -0.51 -2.69
CA ILE A 94 4.02 0.73 -3.12
C ILE A 94 4.93 1.87 -2.67
N TYR A 95 5.35 2.70 -3.60
CA TYR A 95 6.13 3.91 -3.34
C TYR A 95 5.26 5.13 -3.59
N ASN A 96 5.41 6.16 -2.75
CA ASN A 96 4.82 7.47 -2.99
C ASN A 96 5.64 8.28 -4.02
N SER A 97 5.16 9.47 -4.37
CA SER A 97 5.81 10.37 -5.34
C SER A 97 7.24 10.78 -4.96
N ASN A 98 7.62 10.66 -3.68
CA ASN A 98 8.96 10.95 -3.18
C ASN A 98 9.89 9.72 -3.22
N GLY A 99 9.43 8.61 -3.79
CA GLY A 99 10.19 7.35 -3.83
C GLY A 99 10.28 6.63 -2.48
N SER A 100 9.48 7.02 -1.48
CA SER A 100 9.43 6.35 -0.18
C SER A 100 8.41 5.22 -0.19
N ALA A 101 8.81 4.04 0.28
CA ALA A 101 7.89 2.91 0.45
C ALA A 101 6.86 3.21 1.54
N ILE A 102 5.59 2.88 1.28
CA ILE A 102 4.51 3.01 2.25
C ILE A 102 4.10 1.65 2.82
N ASN A 103 3.62 1.66 4.06
CA ASN A 103 3.04 0.50 4.71
C ASN A 103 1.57 0.36 4.35
N LEU A 104 1.08 -0.87 4.32
CA LEU A 104 -0.26 -1.23 3.91
C LEU A 104 -1.07 -1.67 5.14
N LEU A 105 -2.36 -1.38 5.12
CA LEU A 105 -3.28 -1.80 6.17
C LEU A 105 -3.59 -3.30 5.97
N PRO A 106 -3.36 -4.16 6.98
CA PRO A 106 -3.75 -5.57 6.92
C PRO A 106 -5.25 -5.78 7.13
N ASP A 107 -5.93 -4.81 7.75
CA ASP A 107 -7.36 -4.85 8.06
C ASP A 107 -7.89 -3.43 8.28
N ARG A 108 -9.22 -3.29 8.37
CA ARG A 108 -9.91 -2.01 8.65
C ARG A 108 -10.01 -1.69 10.15
N GLY A 109 -9.43 -2.52 11.02
CA GLY A 109 -9.53 -2.37 12.46
C GLY A 109 -8.85 -1.10 12.96
N SER A 110 -9.42 -0.50 14.00
CA SER A 110 -8.91 0.72 14.66
C SER A 110 -7.61 0.51 15.46
N SER A 111 -7.10 -0.73 15.53
CA SER A 111 -5.90 -1.08 16.28
C SER A 111 -4.65 -0.63 15.54
N GLY A 112 -4.37 0.66 15.62
CA GLY A 112 -3.13 1.30 15.20
C GLY A 112 -3.41 2.55 14.38
N THR A 113 -2.79 3.66 14.79
CA THR A 113 -2.74 4.90 14.01
C THR A 113 -1.34 5.11 13.45
N GLY A 114 -1.24 5.98 12.45
CA GLY A 114 0.03 6.42 11.90
C GLY A 114 0.70 5.46 10.92
N ASN A 115 1.82 5.93 10.39
CA ASN A 115 2.49 5.33 9.23
C ASN A 115 2.96 3.89 9.49
N LEU A 116 3.30 3.54 10.74
CA LEU A 116 3.67 2.16 11.08
C LEU A 116 2.52 1.18 10.84
N ARG A 117 1.28 1.56 11.13
CA ARG A 117 0.11 0.70 10.86
C ARG A 117 -0.29 0.71 9.38
N GLY A 118 0.05 1.75 8.64
CA GLY A 118 -0.35 1.97 7.25
C GLY A 118 -1.37 3.10 7.06
N TRP A 119 -1.61 3.90 8.09
CA TRP A 119 -2.38 5.15 8.00
C TRP A 119 -1.46 6.33 7.75
N TYR A 120 -1.84 7.18 6.81
CA TYR A 120 -1.10 8.39 6.47
C TYR A 120 -2.04 9.57 6.51
N ALA A 121 -1.56 10.72 6.98
CA ALA A 121 -2.30 11.96 6.80
C ALA A 121 -2.46 12.16 5.29
N PHE A 122 -3.67 12.41 4.80
CA PHE A 122 -3.91 12.28 3.36
C PHE A 122 -3.07 13.25 2.52
N LYS A 123 -2.72 14.43 3.06
CA LYS A 123 -1.81 15.40 2.41
C LYS A 123 -0.34 14.96 2.40
N ASP A 124 0.05 13.94 3.16
CA ASP A 124 1.41 13.38 3.09
C ASP A 124 1.61 12.55 1.81
N LEU A 125 0.53 12.02 1.25
CA LEU A 125 0.53 11.17 0.06
C LEU A 125 -0.12 11.82 -1.16
N THR A 126 -0.71 13.01 -0.99
CA THR A 126 -1.48 13.68 -2.04
C THR A 126 -1.19 15.17 -2.06
N SER A 127 -1.42 15.78 -3.22
CA SER A 127 -1.35 17.23 -3.42
C SER A 127 -2.70 17.75 -3.89
N LEU A 128 -3.00 19.02 -3.60
CA LEU A 128 -4.24 19.65 -4.04
C LEU A 128 -4.26 19.70 -5.59
N ALA A 129 -5.24 19.06 -6.19
CA ALA A 129 -5.40 19.01 -7.65
C ALA A 129 -6.38 20.09 -8.15
N SER A 130 -7.44 20.36 -7.40
CA SER A 130 -8.41 21.43 -7.65
C SER A 130 -9.11 21.83 -6.36
N SER A 131 -9.42 23.11 -6.22
CA SER A 131 -10.21 23.68 -5.12
C SER A 131 -11.63 24.04 -5.57
N GLY A 132 -12.57 24.00 -4.61
CA GLY A 132 -13.99 24.26 -4.84
C GLY A 132 -14.80 24.12 -3.55
N THR A 133 -16.08 23.77 -3.64
CA THR A 133 -16.91 23.42 -2.46
C THR A 133 -16.34 22.21 -1.72
N THR A 134 -15.81 21.25 -2.47
CA THR A 134 -14.90 20.20 -1.99
C THR A 134 -13.53 20.42 -2.62
N ASN A 135 -12.48 20.04 -1.90
CA ASN A 135 -11.12 20.04 -2.41
C ASN A 135 -10.79 18.64 -2.94
N SER A 136 -10.30 18.57 -4.17
CA SER A 136 -9.80 17.33 -4.76
C SER A 136 -8.29 17.22 -4.55
N TYR A 137 -7.85 16.06 -4.10
CA TYR A 137 -6.44 15.75 -3.88
C TYR A 137 -6.03 14.57 -4.75
N ARG A 138 -4.82 14.62 -5.30
CA ARG A 138 -4.24 13.57 -6.13
C ARG A 138 -2.90 13.13 -5.56
N GLY A 139 -2.73 11.81 -5.43
CA GLY A 139 -1.45 11.18 -5.14
C GLY A 139 -0.99 10.31 -6.31
N ASP A 140 0.29 10.39 -6.63
CA ASP A 140 0.94 9.53 -7.61
C ASP A 140 1.83 8.50 -6.89
N PHE A 141 1.77 7.26 -7.35
CA PHE A 141 2.39 6.11 -6.71
C PHE A 141 3.03 5.20 -7.75
N THR A 142 4.00 4.40 -7.31
CA THR A 142 4.62 3.35 -8.12
C THR A 142 4.39 2.01 -7.44
N ALA A 143 3.76 1.07 -8.17
CA ALA A 143 3.76 -0.33 -7.80
C ALA A 143 5.03 -0.98 -8.36
N SER A 144 5.77 -1.70 -7.52
CA SER A 144 7.06 -2.31 -7.88
C SER A 144 7.08 -3.76 -7.42
N LEU A 145 7.13 -4.71 -8.36
CA LEU A 145 7.37 -6.11 -8.07
C LEU A 145 8.87 -6.34 -7.89
N GLU A 146 9.25 -6.79 -6.70
CA GLU A 146 10.66 -6.94 -6.30
C GLU A 146 10.87 -8.28 -5.58
N ALA A 147 12.14 -8.71 -5.53
CA ALA A 147 12.56 -9.85 -4.73
C ALA A 147 12.45 -9.53 -3.23
N ILE A 148 11.94 -10.49 -2.45
CA ILE A 148 11.91 -10.39 -0.99
C ILE A 148 13.20 -10.99 -0.45
N SER A 149 13.97 -10.19 0.30
CA SER A 149 15.25 -10.62 0.87
C SER A 149 15.10 -11.91 1.70
N GLY A 150 16.01 -12.86 1.47
CA GLY A 150 16.01 -14.16 2.15
C GLY A 150 14.96 -15.16 1.65
N GLN A 151 14.22 -14.85 0.58
CA GLN A 151 13.28 -15.77 -0.04
C GLN A 151 13.79 -16.33 -1.37
N THR A 152 13.38 -17.56 -1.69
CA THR A 152 13.68 -18.18 -3.00
C THR A 152 12.64 -17.77 -4.02
N ILE A 153 13.09 -17.16 -5.12
CA ILE A 153 12.19 -16.74 -6.20
C ILE A 153 11.71 -17.92 -7.03
N THR A 154 10.40 -18.09 -7.16
CA THR A 154 9.76 -19.04 -8.08
C THR A 154 9.03 -18.30 -9.21
N ALA A 155 9.02 -18.89 -10.41
CA ALA A 155 8.23 -18.34 -11.51
C ALA A 155 6.73 -18.59 -11.28
N GLY A 156 5.90 -17.67 -11.75
CA GLY A 156 4.46 -17.81 -11.71
C GLY A 156 3.75 -16.49 -11.98
N THR A 157 2.43 -16.50 -11.86
CA THR A 157 1.62 -15.29 -11.94
C THR A 157 1.67 -14.50 -10.64
N VAL A 158 1.44 -13.19 -10.73
CA VAL A 158 1.16 -12.32 -9.58
C VAL A 158 -0.18 -11.64 -9.80
N ASN A 159 -1.11 -11.84 -8.88
CA ASN A 159 -2.41 -11.21 -8.80
C ASN A 159 -2.67 -10.81 -7.34
N ALA A 160 -2.57 -9.52 -7.09
CA ALA A 160 -2.75 -8.94 -5.77
C ALA A 160 -3.73 -7.77 -5.83
N GLN A 161 -4.40 -7.51 -4.71
CA GLN A 161 -5.44 -6.49 -4.64
C GLN A 161 -5.23 -5.55 -3.46
N LEU A 162 -5.40 -4.26 -3.75
CA LEU A 162 -5.40 -3.17 -2.80
C LEU A 162 -6.68 -2.36 -2.94
N GLN A 163 -7.19 -1.87 -1.81
CA GLN A 163 -8.26 -0.89 -1.75
C GLN A 163 -7.74 0.39 -1.10
N VAL A 164 -7.98 1.52 -1.74
CA VAL A 164 -7.78 2.81 -1.07
C VAL A 164 -8.93 2.99 -0.07
N VAL A 165 -8.58 3.27 1.17
CA VAL A 165 -9.54 3.59 2.23
C VAL A 165 -9.24 4.96 2.80
N VAL A 166 -10.31 5.69 3.10
CA VAL A 166 -10.26 6.98 3.80
C VAL A 166 -11.10 6.82 5.07
N SER A 167 -10.58 7.26 6.20
CA SER A 167 -11.26 7.14 7.48
C SER A 167 -11.03 8.37 8.34
N PHE A 168 -12.06 8.75 9.09
CA PHE A 168 -11.86 9.53 10.29
C PHE A 168 -11.10 8.67 11.30
N GLN A 169 -10.11 9.26 11.96
CA GLN A 169 -9.29 8.60 12.97
C GLN A 169 -9.88 8.73 14.37
#